data_AF-A0A3N2MVL9-F1
#
_entry.id   AF-A0A3N2MVL9-F1
#
_cell.length_a   1.000
_cell.length_b   1.000
_cell.length_c   1.000
_cell.angle_alpha   90.00
_cell.angle_beta   90.00
_cell.angle_gamma   90.00
#
_symmetry.space_group_name_H-M   'P 1'
#
loop_
_entity.id
_entity.type
_entity.pdbx_description
1 polymer ?
#
loop_
_entity_poly.entity_id
_entity_poly.type
_entity_poly.pdbx_seq_one_letter_code
_entity_poly.pdbx_strand_id
1 'polypeptide(L)'
;MQPANHASQRLSNMELLRIISMLMVLAVHFDGASLGLPQLSGDVDRMNGRQAWQLATESITIIGVNCFTLLSGYFVIKLRVKSVAAYLFQCIFYAVGIATVTAITAPNLINYDQWLESWLVLTHTDLWYVPAYFALMLLSPFLNAGFSAMSRKSAVGVTLLFILFNIWAGWWWGGKFNPNGYTIAQLIMMYMTGRMLSLFPSLATGCGRNLTMASTGYVAATAGIFVTSLYMPSLKAFAYNAPFVICASVALFITFMNLHMQSRAINYIARSAFAVYLLHKSPIIWTHLMKPTVYQWWQEHSLWEFSLMMTGLMIVVYIVAMLIDPLRRMLSDIFISTVTKSFRHEHAE
;
A
#
# COMPACT_ATOMS: atom_id res chain seq x y z
N MET A 1 -26.62 -9.03 -12.15
CA MET A 1 -26.49 -7.59 -11.83
C MET A 1 -25.44 -7.00 -12.77
N GLN A 2 -25.85 -6.21 -13.76
CA GLN A 2 -24.90 -5.54 -14.66
C GLN A 2 -24.14 -4.45 -13.88
N PRO A 3 -22.80 -4.38 -13.96
CA PRO A 3 -22.08 -3.23 -13.45
C PRO A 3 -22.49 -2.01 -14.28
N ALA A 4 -22.78 -0.89 -13.61
CA ALA A 4 -23.08 0.37 -14.25
C ALA A 4 -22.03 0.69 -15.32
N ASN A 5 -22.48 0.83 -16.56
CA ASN A 5 -21.66 1.14 -17.71
C ASN A 5 -21.35 2.64 -17.70
N HIS A 6 -20.50 3.06 -16.75
CA HIS A 6 -19.85 4.35 -16.85
C HIS A 6 -18.60 4.15 -17.69
N ALA A 7 -18.48 4.86 -18.81
CA ALA A 7 -17.16 5.29 -19.28
C ALA A 7 -16.60 6.20 -18.16
N SER A 8 -16.05 5.59 -17.11
CA SER A 8 -16.19 6.15 -15.76
C SER A 8 -15.19 7.26 -15.52
N GLN A 9 -15.71 8.47 -15.33
CA GLN A 9 -14.99 9.55 -14.68
C GLN A 9 -14.30 9.02 -13.41
N ARG A 10 -13.00 9.29 -13.27
CA ARG A 10 -12.20 8.83 -12.11
C ARG A 10 -12.84 9.35 -10.81
N LEU A 11 -12.97 8.46 -9.82
CA LEU A 11 -13.48 8.79 -8.49
C LEU A 11 -12.39 9.54 -7.71
N SER A 12 -12.43 10.87 -7.75
CA SER A 12 -11.36 11.72 -7.20
C SER A 12 -11.17 11.52 -5.69
N ASN A 13 -12.24 11.23 -4.94
CA ASN A 13 -12.19 10.82 -3.54
C ASN A 13 -11.33 9.55 -3.34
N MET A 14 -11.54 8.52 -4.17
CA MET A 14 -10.78 7.27 -4.06
C MET A 14 -9.33 7.42 -4.55
N GLU A 15 -9.09 8.31 -5.51
CA GLU A 15 -7.74 8.67 -5.93
C GLU A 15 -7.01 9.51 -4.87
N LEU A 16 -7.73 10.34 -4.10
CA LEU A 16 -7.18 11.00 -2.92
C LEU A 16 -6.79 9.99 -1.84
N LEU A 17 -7.64 8.99 -1.58
CA LEU A 17 -7.27 7.89 -0.68
C LEU A 17 -5.99 7.19 -1.15
N ARG A 18 -5.83 6.95 -2.46
CA ARG A 18 -4.60 6.35 -3.01
C ARG A 18 -3.36 7.19 -2.72
N ILE A 19 -3.45 8.52 -2.83
CA ILE A 19 -2.35 9.44 -2.49
C ILE A 19 -2.05 9.36 -1.00
N ILE A 20 -3.07 9.48 -0.16
CA ILE A 20 -2.93 9.45 1.31
C ILE A 20 -2.36 8.12 1.77
N SER A 21 -2.82 6.99 1.22
CA SER A 21 -2.26 5.67 1.50
C SER A 21 -0.77 5.58 1.16
N MET A 22 -0.31 6.27 0.11
CA MET A 22 1.12 6.27 -0.24
C MET A 22 1.95 7.16 0.68
N LEU A 23 1.40 8.29 1.09
CA LEU A 23 2.02 9.14 2.12
C LEU A 23 2.11 8.40 3.45
N MET A 24 1.07 7.63 3.81
CA MET A 24 1.08 6.74 4.97
C MET A 24 2.17 5.67 4.87
N VAL A 25 2.37 5.06 3.69
CA VAL A 25 3.48 4.11 3.45
C VAL A 25 4.85 4.78 3.59
N LEU A 26 5.03 6.00 3.09
CA LEU A 26 6.27 6.76 3.32
C LEU A 26 6.49 7.03 4.81
N ALA A 27 5.42 7.40 5.53
CA ALA A 27 5.50 7.73 6.95
C ALA A 27 5.96 6.53 7.79
N VAL A 28 5.39 5.33 7.61
CA VAL A 28 5.83 4.13 8.34
C VAL A 28 7.26 3.70 7.98
N HIS A 29 7.71 4.00 6.76
CA HIS A 29 9.09 3.72 6.40
C HIS A 29 10.03 4.72 7.08
N PHE A 30 9.73 6.01 7.06
CA PHE A 30 10.56 7.04 7.71
C PHE A 30 10.48 6.98 9.25
N ASP A 31 9.38 6.49 9.81
CA ASP A 31 9.27 6.20 11.24
C ASP A 31 9.77 4.78 11.56
N GLY A 32 8.88 3.79 11.59
CA GLY A 32 9.19 2.43 12.05
C GLY A 32 10.33 1.73 11.32
N ALA A 33 10.39 1.78 9.99
CA ALA A 33 11.41 1.03 9.24
C ALA A 33 12.82 1.68 9.30
N SER A 34 12.90 2.99 9.50
CA SER A 34 14.17 3.72 9.59
C SER A 34 14.70 3.78 11.01
N LEU A 35 13.81 4.07 11.97
CA LEU A 35 14.16 4.35 13.37
C LEU A 35 14.01 3.13 14.29
N GLY A 36 13.22 2.14 13.88
CA GLY A 36 12.70 1.11 14.76
C GLY A 36 11.51 1.62 15.58
N LEU A 37 10.65 0.70 16.01
CA LEU A 37 9.46 1.03 16.81
C LEU A 37 9.74 0.88 18.30
N PRO A 38 9.26 1.82 19.14
CA PRO A 38 9.34 1.69 20.60
C PRO A 38 8.64 0.42 21.09
N GLN A 39 9.20 -0.21 22.12
CA GLN A 39 8.61 -1.33 22.85
C GLN A 39 8.46 -0.93 24.32
N LEU A 40 7.23 -0.61 24.74
CA LEU A 40 6.95 -0.17 26.10
C LEU A 40 6.55 -1.32 27.03
N SER A 41 5.92 -2.37 26.49
CA SER A 41 5.50 -3.56 27.27
C SER A 41 4.71 -3.22 28.54
N GLY A 42 3.89 -2.15 28.49
CA GLY A 42 3.08 -1.66 29.61
C GLY A 42 3.76 -0.62 30.51
N ASP A 43 5.05 -0.35 30.33
CA ASP A 43 5.82 0.64 31.11
C ASP A 43 5.62 2.06 30.53
N VAL A 44 4.38 2.54 30.58
CA VAL A 44 3.96 3.81 29.95
C VAL A 44 4.62 5.03 30.62
N ASP A 45 4.97 4.93 31.90
CA ASP A 45 5.62 6.02 32.65
C ASP A 45 7.02 6.36 32.12
N ARG A 46 7.66 5.41 31.41
CA ARG A 46 8.96 5.63 30.75
C ARG A 46 8.85 6.21 29.34
N MET A 47 7.64 6.37 28.81
CA MET A 47 7.44 6.87 27.45
C MET A 47 7.82 8.35 27.36
N ASN A 48 8.85 8.64 26.58
CA ASN A 48 9.20 10.02 26.27
C ASN A 48 8.42 10.57 25.06
N GLY A 49 8.49 11.88 24.82
CA GLY A 49 7.74 12.54 23.75
C GLY A 49 8.06 12.03 22.34
N ARG A 50 9.30 11.58 22.09
CA ARG A 50 9.69 10.97 20.81
C ARG A 50 9.02 9.62 20.61
N GLN A 51 9.03 8.75 21.62
CA GLN A 51 8.36 7.46 21.55
C GLN A 51 6.84 7.62 21.39
N ALA A 52 6.23 8.57 22.12
CA ALA A 52 4.82 8.90 21.96
C ALA A 52 4.50 9.34 20.53
N TRP A 53 5.37 10.17 19.94
CA TRP A 53 5.25 10.61 18.55
C TRP A 53 5.37 9.46 17.55
N GLN A 54 6.32 8.54 17.73
CA GLN A 54 6.47 7.37 16.85
C GLN A 54 5.22 6.47 16.92
N LEU A 55 4.79 6.11 18.13
CA LEU A 55 3.60 5.26 18.30
C LEU A 55 2.34 5.91 17.72
N ALA A 56 2.18 7.23 17.87
CA ALA A 56 1.07 7.96 17.28
C ALA A 56 1.14 8.00 15.74
N THR A 57 2.32 8.30 15.19
CA THR A 57 2.56 8.38 13.75
C THR A 57 2.33 7.02 13.10
N GLU A 58 2.93 5.95 13.63
CA GLU A 58 2.72 4.59 13.16
C GLU A 58 1.24 4.18 13.26
N SER A 59 0.55 4.48 14.38
CA SER A 59 -0.88 4.14 14.55
C SER A 59 -1.77 4.77 13.48
N ILE A 60 -1.51 6.02 13.11
CA ILE A 60 -2.27 6.76 12.10
C ILE A 60 -2.01 6.19 10.69
N THR A 61 -0.77 5.77 10.42
CA THR A 61 -0.26 5.53 9.06
C THR A 61 -0.08 4.06 8.68
N ILE A 62 -0.06 3.13 9.63
CA ILE A 62 0.16 1.69 9.40
C ILE A 62 -0.83 1.05 8.40
N ILE A 63 -2.02 1.63 8.25
CA ILE A 63 -3.08 1.12 7.38
C ILE A 63 -2.85 1.36 5.87
N GLY A 64 -1.82 2.13 5.48
CA GLY A 64 -1.61 2.55 4.09
C GLY A 64 -1.61 1.41 3.07
N VAL A 65 -0.89 0.32 3.35
CA VAL A 65 -0.82 -0.85 2.45
C VAL A 65 -2.16 -1.60 2.35
N ASN A 66 -2.87 -1.71 3.48
CA ASN A 66 -4.20 -2.30 3.52
C ASN A 66 -5.18 -1.49 2.65
N CYS A 67 -5.16 -0.16 2.75
CA CYS A 67 -5.98 0.72 1.91
C CYS A 67 -5.65 0.59 0.40
N PHE A 68 -4.37 0.46 0.04
CA PHE A 68 -3.97 0.16 -1.35
C PHE A 68 -4.58 -1.13 -1.88
N THR A 69 -4.64 -2.15 -1.04
CA THR A 69 -5.18 -3.46 -1.41
C THR A 69 -6.70 -3.47 -1.44
N LEU A 70 -7.35 -2.76 -0.52
CA LEU A 70 -8.80 -2.50 -0.54
C LEU A 70 -9.21 -1.81 -1.86
N LEU A 71 -8.46 -0.80 -2.31
CA LEU A 71 -8.70 -0.15 -3.61
C LEU A 71 -8.67 -1.15 -4.76
N SER A 72 -7.74 -2.10 -4.73
CA SER A 72 -7.61 -3.13 -5.77
C SER A 72 -8.79 -4.09 -5.79
N GLY A 73 -9.31 -4.49 -4.62
CA GLY A 73 -10.53 -5.29 -4.49
C GLY A 73 -11.79 -4.54 -4.90
N TYR A 74 -11.90 -3.28 -4.49
CA TYR A 74 -13.05 -2.43 -4.76
C TYR A 74 -13.23 -2.14 -6.25
N PHE A 75 -12.14 -1.82 -6.95
CA PHE A 75 -12.15 -1.58 -8.40
C PHE A 75 -12.01 -2.84 -9.26
N VAL A 76 -11.81 -4.01 -8.62
CA VAL A 76 -11.66 -5.34 -9.24
C VAL A 76 -10.48 -5.43 -10.20
N ILE A 77 -9.46 -6.20 -9.84
CA ILE A 77 -8.34 -6.48 -10.75
C ILE A 77 -8.85 -7.36 -11.90
N LYS A 78 -8.75 -6.86 -13.13
CA LYS A 78 -8.95 -7.63 -14.36
C LYS A 78 -7.59 -8.07 -14.91
N LEU A 79 -7.29 -9.36 -14.77
CA LEU A 79 -6.06 -9.93 -15.31
C LEU A 79 -6.10 -9.86 -16.84
N ARG A 80 -5.20 -9.06 -17.40
CA ARG A 80 -5.00 -8.87 -18.83
C ARG A 80 -3.51 -8.75 -19.08
N VAL A 81 -3.02 -9.24 -20.22
CA VAL A 81 -1.60 -9.12 -20.62
C VAL A 81 -1.13 -7.68 -20.49
N LYS A 82 -1.91 -6.70 -20.98
CA LYS A 82 -1.61 -5.28 -20.83
C LYS A 82 -1.42 -4.82 -19.37
N SER A 83 -2.28 -5.26 -18.46
CA SER A 83 -2.22 -4.87 -17.04
C SER A 83 -0.98 -5.46 -16.37
N VAL A 84 -0.66 -6.73 -16.67
CA VAL A 84 0.52 -7.43 -16.17
C VAL A 84 1.79 -6.80 -16.70
N ALA A 85 1.87 -6.59 -18.02
CA ALA A 85 3.03 -5.96 -18.67
C ALA A 85 3.27 -4.54 -18.13
N ALA A 86 2.22 -3.73 -17.96
CA ALA A 86 2.34 -2.39 -17.38
C ALA A 86 2.89 -2.42 -15.95
N TYR A 87 2.40 -3.36 -15.12
CA TYR A 87 2.86 -3.53 -13.74
C TYR A 87 4.33 -3.95 -13.68
N LEU A 88 4.70 -5.04 -14.37
CA LEU A 88 6.06 -5.55 -14.37
C LEU A 88 7.05 -4.55 -14.96
N PHE A 89 6.67 -3.89 -16.07
CA PHE A 89 7.50 -2.84 -16.66
C PHE A 89 7.75 -1.70 -15.67
N GLN A 90 6.73 -1.26 -14.92
CA GLN A 90 6.92 -0.21 -13.93
C GLN A 90 7.87 -0.64 -12.80
N CYS A 91 7.79 -1.88 -12.32
CA CYS A 91 8.73 -2.41 -11.31
C CYS A 91 10.16 -2.47 -11.85
N ILE A 92 10.35 -3.04 -13.06
CA ILE A 92 11.66 -3.16 -13.72
C ILE A 92 12.24 -1.78 -14.03
N PHE A 93 11.44 -0.85 -14.52
CA PHE A 93 11.87 0.50 -14.86
C PHE A 93 12.53 1.19 -13.66
N TYR A 94 11.90 1.14 -12.48
CA TYR A 94 12.49 1.74 -11.29
C TYR A 94 13.69 0.95 -10.78
N ALA A 95 13.59 -0.39 -10.70
CA ALA A 95 14.68 -1.22 -10.18
C ALA A 95 15.95 -1.11 -11.03
N VAL A 96 15.85 -1.40 -12.33
CA VAL A 96 16.97 -1.36 -13.27
C VAL A 96 17.40 0.09 -13.55
N GLY A 97 16.47 1.03 -13.66
CA GLY A 97 16.79 2.44 -13.90
C GLY A 97 17.62 3.03 -12.77
N ILE A 98 17.24 2.80 -11.52
CA ILE A 98 18.00 3.25 -10.34
C ILE A 98 19.36 2.54 -10.28
N ALA A 99 19.39 1.22 -10.49
CA ALA A 99 20.64 0.46 -10.51
C ALA A 99 21.62 0.97 -11.58
N THR A 100 21.12 1.25 -12.79
CA THR A 100 21.93 1.74 -13.91
C THR A 100 22.44 3.15 -13.67
N VAL A 101 21.58 4.06 -13.19
CA VAL A 101 22.02 5.42 -12.84
C VAL A 101 23.09 5.36 -11.74
N THR A 102 22.91 4.53 -10.72
CA THR A 102 23.89 4.34 -9.65
C THR A 102 25.20 3.77 -10.17
N ALA A 103 25.17 2.79 -11.07
CA ALA A 103 26.38 2.21 -11.66
C ALA A 103 27.20 3.26 -12.45
N ILE A 104 26.54 4.27 -13.03
CA ILE A 104 27.20 5.35 -13.76
C ILE A 104 27.71 6.45 -12.82
N THR A 105 26.91 6.88 -11.84
CA THR A 105 27.21 8.07 -11.02
C THR A 105 27.93 7.76 -9.71
N ALA A 106 27.77 6.55 -9.19
CA ALA A 106 28.33 6.09 -7.93
C ALA A 106 28.68 4.59 -8.01
N PRO A 107 29.61 4.18 -8.89
CA PRO A 107 29.93 2.77 -9.15
C PRO A 107 30.38 1.98 -7.92
N ASN A 108 30.84 2.66 -6.85
CA ASN A 108 31.21 2.01 -5.59
C ASN A 108 30.01 1.55 -4.74
N LEU A 109 28.79 2.00 -5.07
CA LEU A 109 27.56 1.65 -4.32
C LEU A 109 26.80 0.47 -4.91
N ILE A 110 27.22 -0.03 -6.08
CA ILE A 110 26.56 -1.15 -6.75
C ILE A 110 27.59 -2.00 -7.48
N ASN A 111 27.50 -3.32 -7.33
CA ASN A 111 28.29 -4.26 -8.12
C ASN A 111 27.48 -4.85 -9.30
N TYR A 112 28.17 -5.58 -10.17
CA TYR A 112 27.56 -6.17 -11.36
C TYR A 112 26.43 -7.15 -11.04
N ASP A 113 26.58 -7.96 -9.99
CA ASP A 113 25.57 -8.94 -9.57
C ASP A 113 24.29 -8.25 -9.08
N GLN A 114 24.41 -7.19 -8.27
CA GLN A 114 23.29 -6.37 -7.82
C GLN A 114 22.57 -5.67 -8.99
N TRP A 115 23.30 -5.26 -10.02
CA TRP A 115 22.69 -4.73 -11.24
C TRP A 115 21.90 -5.82 -11.98
N LEU A 116 22.42 -7.05 -12.10
CA LEU A 116 21.68 -8.17 -12.69
C LEU A 116 20.45 -8.55 -11.86
N GLU A 117 20.58 -8.62 -10.54
CA GLU A 117 19.49 -8.91 -9.60
C GLU A 117 18.38 -7.86 -9.67
N SER A 118 18.68 -6.61 -10.06
CA SER A 118 17.67 -5.55 -10.22
C SER A 118 16.62 -5.88 -11.29
N TRP A 119 16.90 -6.80 -12.22
CA TRP A 119 15.92 -7.30 -13.19
C TRP A 119 14.96 -8.33 -12.58
N LEU A 120 15.36 -8.98 -11.48
CA LEU A 120 14.64 -10.07 -10.82
C LEU A 120 13.63 -9.55 -9.79
N VAL A 121 12.81 -8.56 -10.18
CA VAL A 121 11.89 -7.79 -9.31
C VAL A 121 10.80 -8.62 -8.59
N LEU A 122 10.63 -9.90 -8.94
CA LEU A 122 9.69 -10.80 -8.30
C LEU A 122 10.35 -11.82 -7.36
N THR A 123 11.67 -11.97 -7.42
CA THR A 123 12.40 -13.03 -6.67
C THR A 123 13.53 -12.48 -5.81
N HIS A 124 14.20 -11.41 -6.23
CA HIS A 124 15.34 -10.80 -5.53
C HIS A 124 15.03 -9.33 -5.22
N THR A 125 14.03 -9.11 -4.36
CA THR A 125 13.65 -7.75 -3.93
C THR A 125 13.22 -7.72 -2.47
N ASP A 126 13.61 -6.66 -1.76
CA ASP A 126 13.10 -6.36 -0.41
C ASP A 126 11.69 -5.75 -0.44
N LEU A 127 11.17 -5.44 -1.63
CA LEU A 127 9.83 -4.89 -1.83
C LEU A 127 8.78 -5.99 -1.77
N TRP A 128 8.55 -6.58 -0.60
CA TRP A 128 7.65 -7.74 -0.40
C TRP A 128 6.27 -7.59 -1.07
N TYR A 129 5.74 -6.37 -1.15
CA TYR A 129 4.45 -6.08 -1.77
C TYR A 129 4.46 -6.38 -3.27
N VAL A 130 5.60 -6.20 -3.95
CA VAL A 130 5.73 -6.39 -5.40
C VAL A 130 5.41 -7.83 -5.84
N PRO A 131 6.10 -8.87 -5.33
CA PRO A 131 5.76 -10.25 -5.68
C PRO A 131 4.41 -10.68 -5.10
N ALA A 132 4.05 -10.25 -3.89
CA ALA A 132 2.76 -10.61 -3.29
C ALA A 132 1.57 -10.06 -4.10
N TYR A 133 1.66 -8.80 -4.56
CA TYR A 133 0.62 -8.18 -5.40
C TYR A 133 0.56 -8.82 -6.79
N PHE A 134 1.71 -9.18 -7.37
CA PHE A 134 1.72 -9.92 -8.63
C PHE A 134 0.99 -11.27 -8.50
N ALA A 135 1.25 -12.02 -7.42
CA ALA A 135 0.54 -13.25 -7.15
C ALA A 135 -0.97 -13.02 -6.91
N LEU A 136 -1.36 -11.94 -6.22
CA LEU A 136 -2.77 -11.53 -6.12
C LEU A 136 -3.38 -11.24 -7.51
N MET A 137 -2.66 -10.59 -8.42
CA MET A 137 -3.14 -10.37 -9.79
C MET A 137 -3.42 -11.70 -10.51
N LEU A 138 -2.51 -12.68 -10.38
CA LEU A 138 -2.69 -14.01 -10.97
C LEU A 138 -3.90 -14.76 -10.37
N LEU A 139 -4.15 -14.59 -9.08
CA LEU A 139 -5.28 -15.20 -8.39
C LEU A 139 -6.61 -14.44 -8.59
N SER A 140 -6.56 -13.19 -9.05
CA SER A 140 -7.73 -12.33 -9.15
C SER A 140 -8.87 -12.90 -10.01
N PRO A 141 -8.63 -13.59 -11.15
CA PRO A 141 -9.71 -14.22 -11.92
C PRO A 141 -10.51 -15.24 -11.12
N PHE A 142 -9.84 -16.09 -10.33
CA PHE A 142 -10.49 -17.09 -9.49
C PHE A 142 -11.30 -16.44 -8.37
N LEU A 143 -10.72 -15.45 -7.69
CA LEU A 143 -11.42 -14.68 -6.66
C LEU A 143 -12.66 -13.99 -7.24
N ASN A 144 -12.53 -13.37 -8.41
CA ASN A 144 -13.63 -12.67 -9.07
C ASN A 144 -14.73 -13.63 -9.54
N ALA A 145 -14.36 -14.79 -10.07
CA ALA A 145 -15.31 -15.84 -10.46
C ALA A 145 -16.07 -16.37 -9.24
N GLY A 146 -15.36 -16.67 -8.13
CA GLY A 146 -15.96 -17.10 -6.87
C GLY A 146 -16.97 -16.09 -6.33
N PHE A 147 -16.62 -14.80 -6.30
CA PHE A 147 -17.55 -13.74 -5.89
C PHE A 147 -18.76 -13.57 -6.82
N SER A 148 -18.61 -13.93 -8.10
CA SER A 148 -19.72 -13.85 -9.07
C SER A 148 -20.65 -15.06 -8.98
N ALA A 149 -20.13 -16.23 -8.58
CA ALA A 149 -20.88 -17.45 -8.39
C ALA A 149 -21.59 -17.53 -7.02
N MET A 150 -21.02 -16.92 -5.99
CA MET A 150 -21.58 -16.95 -4.64
C MET A 150 -22.78 -16.02 -4.47
N SER A 151 -23.73 -16.44 -3.62
CA SER A 151 -24.73 -15.51 -3.09
C SER A 151 -24.05 -14.41 -2.27
N ARG A 152 -24.68 -13.23 -2.16
CA ARG A 152 -24.16 -12.13 -1.33
C ARG A 152 -23.90 -12.57 0.12
N LYS A 153 -24.79 -13.38 0.70
CA LYS A 153 -24.64 -13.90 2.08
C LYS A 153 -23.42 -14.81 2.20
N SER A 154 -23.21 -15.69 1.23
CA SER A 154 -22.04 -16.59 1.18
C SER A 154 -20.73 -15.81 1.05
N ALA A 155 -20.69 -14.79 0.17
CA ALA A 155 -19.51 -13.94 0.00
C ALA A 155 -19.14 -13.19 1.29
N VAL A 156 -20.14 -12.65 2.01
CA VAL A 156 -19.95 -12.06 3.36
C VAL A 156 -19.39 -13.11 4.32
N GLY A 157 -20.05 -14.27 4.41
CA GLY A 157 -19.68 -15.32 5.35
C GLY A 157 -18.24 -15.79 5.16
N VAL A 158 -17.84 -16.10 3.93
CA VAL A 158 -16.48 -16.55 3.62
C VAL A 158 -15.45 -15.45 3.91
N THR A 159 -15.74 -14.20 3.53
CA THR A 159 -14.81 -13.08 3.80
C THR A 159 -14.65 -12.85 5.31
N LEU A 160 -15.75 -12.87 6.07
CA LEU A 160 -15.73 -12.70 7.52
C LEU A 160 -15.01 -13.86 8.22
N LEU A 161 -15.28 -15.10 7.82
CA LEU A 161 -14.57 -16.27 8.33
C LEU A 161 -13.07 -16.18 8.04
N PHE A 162 -12.68 -15.71 6.86
CA PHE A 162 -11.27 -15.53 6.55
C PHE A 162 -10.61 -14.44 7.40
N ILE A 163 -11.30 -13.31 7.63
CA ILE A 163 -10.83 -12.26 8.57
C ILE A 163 -10.66 -12.85 9.98
N LEU A 164 -11.68 -13.54 10.50
CA LEU A 164 -11.65 -14.14 11.85
C LEU A 164 -10.55 -15.19 11.98
N PHE A 165 -10.38 -16.05 10.97
CA PHE A 165 -9.29 -17.03 10.93
C PHE A 165 -7.93 -16.35 10.89
N ASN A 166 -7.79 -15.25 10.14
CA ASN A 166 -6.54 -14.51 10.07
C ASN A 166 -6.19 -13.83 11.41
N ILE A 167 -7.18 -13.24 12.09
CA ILE A 167 -7.00 -12.64 13.42
C ILE A 167 -6.64 -13.71 14.45
N TRP A 168 -7.37 -14.83 14.46
CA TRP A 168 -7.15 -15.91 15.43
C TRP A 168 -5.87 -16.69 15.13
N ALA A 169 -5.78 -17.37 13.99
CA ALA A 169 -4.65 -18.25 13.69
C ALA A 169 -3.40 -17.48 13.22
N GLY A 170 -3.58 -16.42 12.42
CA GLY A 170 -2.46 -15.63 11.86
C GLY A 170 -1.86 -14.70 12.91
N TRP A 171 -2.61 -13.69 13.33
CA TRP A 171 -2.13 -12.62 14.22
C TRP A 171 -1.93 -13.08 15.67
N TRP A 172 -2.95 -13.66 16.30
CA TRP A 172 -2.89 -14.00 17.72
C TRP A 172 -1.87 -15.11 18.00
N TRP A 173 -1.98 -16.21 17.24
CA TRP A 173 -1.13 -17.40 17.37
C TRP A 173 0.14 -17.39 16.51
N GLY A 174 0.38 -16.36 15.69
CA GLY A 174 1.59 -16.26 14.87
C GLY A 174 1.67 -17.32 13.77
N GLY A 175 0.54 -17.73 13.21
CA GLY A 175 0.47 -18.78 12.20
C GLY A 175 1.32 -18.46 10.97
N LYS A 176 2.14 -19.43 10.54
CA LYS A 176 3.15 -19.27 9.47
C LYS A 176 2.60 -18.69 8.15
N PHE A 177 1.31 -18.87 7.87
CA PHE A 177 0.69 -18.37 6.65
C PHE A 177 0.50 -16.83 6.64
N ASN A 178 0.34 -16.21 7.82
CA ASN A 178 0.20 -14.76 7.94
C ASN A 178 0.47 -14.26 9.37
N PRO A 179 1.72 -14.32 9.86
CA PRO A 179 2.02 -13.98 11.26
C PRO A 179 1.83 -12.50 11.58
N ASN A 180 2.06 -11.60 10.62
CA ASN A 180 2.06 -10.15 10.82
C ASN A 180 1.43 -9.36 9.66
N GLY A 181 0.85 -10.05 8.65
CA GLY A 181 0.22 -9.39 7.51
C GLY A 181 1.12 -9.12 6.30
N TYR A 182 2.41 -9.47 6.34
CA TYR A 182 3.34 -9.28 5.21
C TYR A 182 3.32 -10.48 4.24
N THR A 183 2.11 -10.96 3.88
CA THR A 183 1.96 -12.14 3.02
C THR A 183 0.86 -11.97 1.98
N ILE A 184 0.86 -12.86 0.99
CA ILE A 184 -0.22 -12.94 -0.01
C ILE A 184 -1.58 -13.20 0.64
N ALA A 185 -1.63 -13.94 1.76
CA ALA A 185 -2.88 -14.23 2.46
C ALA A 185 -3.53 -12.94 2.99
N GLN A 186 -2.73 -11.99 3.48
CA GLN A 186 -3.20 -10.65 3.83
C GLN A 186 -3.77 -9.94 2.60
N LEU A 187 -3.06 -9.98 1.48
CA LEU A 187 -3.50 -9.27 0.28
C LEU A 187 -4.81 -9.84 -0.27
N ILE A 188 -4.99 -11.16 -0.26
CA ILE A 188 -6.24 -11.81 -0.63
C ILE A 188 -7.36 -11.39 0.33
N MET A 189 -7.14 -11.41 1.64
CA MET A 189 -8.15 -11.04 2.64
C MET A 189 -8.60 -9.58 2.48
N MET A 190 -7.67 -8.65 2.28
CA MET A 190 -8.00 -7.24 2.04
C MET A 190 -8.61 -7.02 0.65
N TYR A 191 -8.19 -7.76 -0.38
CA TYR A 191 -8.84 -7.72 -1.69
C TYR A 191 -10.31 -8.16 -1.61
N MET A 192 -10.58 -9.28 -0.93
CA MET A 192 -11.94 -9.77 -0.70
C MET A 192 -12.77 -8.76 0.08
N THR A 193 -12.19 -8.13 1.10
CA THR A 193 -12.84 -7.06 1.87
C THR A 193 -13.19 -5.86 1.00
N GLY A 194 -12.26 -5.39 0.17
CA GLY A 194 -12.51 -4.31 -0.79
C GLY A 194 -13.60 -4.68 -1.80
N ARG A 195 -13.61 -5.93 -2.25
CA ARG A 195 -14.65 -6.46 -3.13
C ARG A 195 -16.02 -6.44 -2.43
N MET A 196 -16.10 -6.84 -1.17
CA MET A 196 -17.33 -6.74 -0.38
C MET A 196 -17.83 -5.30 -0.29
N LEU A 197 -16.95 -4.32 -0.02
CA LEU A 197 -17.32 -2.89 0.03
C LEU A 197 -17.94 -2.40 -1.30
N SER A 198 -17.44 -2.88 -2.45
CA SER A 198 -18.03 -2.56 -3.76
C SER A 198 -19.44 -3.12 -3.98
N LEU A 199 -19.82 -4.19 -3.25
CA LEU A 199 -21.11 -4.86 -3.35
C LEU A 199 -22.16 -4.29 -2.38
N PHE A 200 -21.78 -3.39 -1.48
CA PHE A 200 -22.67 -2.71 -0.53
C PHE A 200 -22.73 -1.19 -0.75
N PRO A 201 -23.47 -0.73 -1.78
CA PRO A 201 -23.68 0.69 -2.03
C PRO A 201 -24.27 1.46 -0.83
N SER A 202 -25.00 0.78 0.06
CA SER A 202 -25.54 1.36 1.30
C SER A 202 -24.48 1.87 2.28
N LEU A 203 -23.21 1.49 2.09
CA LEU A 203 -22.08 2.05 2.84
C LEU A 203 -21.60 3.37 2.23
N ALA A 204 -21.80 3.60 0.93
CA ALA A 204 -21.44 4.81 0.18
C ALA A 204 -22.68 5.64 -0.17
N THR A 205 -23.47 6.03 0.83
CA THR A 205 -24.69 6.81 0.58
C THR A 205 -24.41 8.27 0.29
N GLY A 206 -23.21 8.76 0.61
CA GLY A 206 -22.92 10.20 0.56
C GLY A 206 -23.57 10.99 1.68
N CYS A 207 -24.26 10.31 2.60
CA CYS A 207 -24.91 10.94 3.74
C CYS A 207 -23.87 11.34 4.80
N GLY A 208 -24.00 12.55 5.34
CA GLY A 208 -23.16 13.04 6.43
C GLY A 208 -23.10 12.09 7.63
N ARG A 209 -24.19 11.36 7.93
CA ARG A 209 -24.20 10.37 9.02
C ARG A 209 -23.20 9.24 8.78
N ASN A 210 -23.17 8.66 7.58
CA ASN A 210 -22.26 7.56 7.25
C ASN A 210 -20.81 8.06 7.27
N LEU A 211 -20.56 9.27 6.77
CA LEU A 211 -19.25 9.91 6.82
C LEU A 211 -18.77 10.11 8.27
N THR A 212 -19.62 10.66 9.13
CA THR A 212 -19.30 10.86 10.55
C THR A 212 -19.06 9.53 11.25
N MET A 213 -19.94 8.53 11.07
CA MET A 213 -19.76 7.21 11.67
C MET A 213 -18.46 6.54 11.24
N ALA A 214 -18.12 6.59 9.94
CA ALA A 214 -16.89 6.02 9.42
C ALA A 214 -15.64 6.78 9.93
N SER A 215 -15.71 8.11 10.00
CA SER A 215 -14.61 8.94 10.51
C SER A 215 -14.37 8.69 12.00
N THR A 216 -15.44 8.67 12.81
CA THR A 216 -15.36 8.32 14.23
C THR A 216 -14.86 6.89 14.43
N GLY A 217 -15.30 5.95 13.58
CA GLY A 217 -14.80 4.57 13.58
C GLY A 217 -13.30 4.48 13.27
N TYR A 218 -12.80 5.28 12.33
CA TYR A 218 -11.37 5.37 12.03
C TYR A 218 -10.58 5.94 13.22
N VAL A 219 -11.05 7.02 13.84
CA VAL A 219 -10.41 7.61 15.02
C VAL A 219 -10.39 6.61 16.18
N ALA A 220 -11.51 5.95 16.47
CA ALA A 220 -11.60 4.95 17.54
C ALA A 220 -10.69 3.75 17.28
N ALA A 221 -10.66 3.23 16.05
CA ALA A 221 -9.78 2.12 15.69
C ALA A 221 -8.30 2.53 15.77
N THR A 222 -7.94 3.74 15.34
CA THR A 222 -6.58 4.28 15.45
C THR A 222 -6.15 4.45 16.90
N ALA A 223 -7.03 4.95 17.75
CA ALA A 223 -6.80 4.98 19.20
C ALA A 223 -6.62 3.57 19.77
N GLY A 224 -7.38 2.58 19.27
CA GLY A 224 -7.19 1.17 19.59
C GLY A 224 -5.79 0.66 19.21
N ILE A 225 -5.28 0.98 18.02
CA ILE A 225 -3.92 0.64 17.60
C ILE A 225 -2.91 1.24 18.59
N PHE A 226 -3.04 2.54 18.88
CA PHE A 226 -2.16 3.25 19.80
C PHE A 226 -2.15 2.60 21.18
N VAL A 227 -3.34 2.36 21.76
CA VAL A 227 -3.48 1.71 23.07
C VAL A 227 -2.85 0.31 23.05
N THR A 228 -3.11 -0.51 22.03
CA THR A 228 -2.48 -1.84 21.95
C THR A 228 -0.97 -1.77 21.83
N SER A 229 -0.42 -0.73 21.18
CA SER A 229 1.03 -0.54 21.06
C SER A 229 1.73 -0.22 22.39
N LEU A 230 0.98 0.28 23.38
CA LEU A 230 1.50 0.51 24.72
C LEU A 230 1.75 -0.80 25.48
N TYR A 231 0.94 -1.84 25.22
CA TYR A 231 0.93 -3.08 26.01
C TYR A 231 1.42 -4.31 25.26
N MET A 232 1.37 -4.32 23.93
CA MET A 232 1.78 -5.45 23.10
C MET A 232 3.13 -5.18 22.42
N PRO A 233 3.87 -6.23 22.03
CA PRO A 233 5.04 -6.08 21.16
C PRO A 233 4.65 -5.33 19.88
N SER A 234 5.47 -4.37 19.45
CA SER A 234 5.15 -3.47 18.33
C SER A 234 4.86 -4.24 17.04
N LEU A 235 5.59 -5.34 16.78
CA LEU A 235 5.35 -6.23 15.65
C LEU A 235 3.96 -6.87 15.64
N LYS A 236 3.31 -7.04 16.80
CA LYS A 236 1.93 -7.51 16.91
C LYS A 236 0.95 -6.34 16.88
N ALA A 237 1.21 -5.25 17.59
CA ALA A 237 0.29 -4.10 17.66
C ALA A 237 0.07 -3.44 16.28
N PHE A 238 1.14 -3.32 15.50
CA PHE A 238 1.15 -2.71 14.17
C PHE A 238 1.10 -3.73 13.02
N ALA A 239 0.82 -5.00 13.32
CA ALA A 239 0.65 -6.02 12.29
C ALA A 239 -0.51 -5.65 11.34
N TYR A 240 -0.36 -5.88 10.03
CA TYR A 240 -1.40 -5.46 9.07
C TYR A 240 -2.70 -6.27 9.23
N ASN A 241 -2.59 -7.45 9.85
CA ASN A 241 -3.72 -8.29 10.22
C ASN A 241 -4.20 -8.11 11.67
N ALA A 242 -3.65 -7.15 12.42
CA ALA A 242 -4.19 -6.82 13.73
C ALA A 242 -5.62 -6.29 13.60
N PRO A 243 -6.52 -6.61 14.55
CA PRO A 243 -7.95 -6.30 14.43
C PRO A 243 -8.22 -4.80 14.30
N PHE A 244 -7.56 -3.96 15.11
CA PHE A 244 -7.72 -2.51 15.02
C PHE A 244 -7.15 -1.92 13.73
N VAL A 245 -6.06 -2.50 13.19
CA VAL A 245 -5.48 -2.09 11.89
C VAL A 245 -6.44 -2.41 10.74
N ILE A 246 -7.06 -3.58 10.74
CA ILE A 246 -8.10 -3.95 9.75
C ILE A 246 -9.31 -3.00 9.86
N CYS A 247 -9.81 -2.78 11.08
CA CYS A 247 -10.95 -1.88 11.33
C CYS A 247 -10.66 -0.45 10.87
N ALA A 248 -9.49 0.11 11.21
CA ALA A 248 -9.07 1.45 10.79
C ALA A 248 -8.96 1.54 9.27
N SER A 249 -8.40 0.52 8.61
CA SER A 249 -8.29 0.46 7.14
C SER A 249 -9.66 0.52 6.46
N VAL A 250 -10.63 -0.26 6.95
CA VAL A 250 -12.00 -0.31 6.41
C VAL A 250 -12.76 0.98 6.71
N ALA A 251 -12.65 1.51 7.92
CA ALA A 251 -13.33 2.74 8.33
C ALA A 251 -12.82 3.96 7.55
N LEU A 252 -11.50 4.08 7.35
CA LEU A 252 -10.93 5.13 6.50
C LEU A 252 -11.42 4.96 5.06
N PHE A 253 -11.43 3.75 4.52
CA PHE A 253 -11.92 3.50 3.17
C PHE A 253 -13.39 3.94 3.00
N ILE A 254 -14.27 3.60 3.94
CA ILE A 254 -15.69 4.00 3.92
C ILE A 254 -15.83 5.53 4.06
N THR A 255 -14.96 6.18 4.84
CA THR A 255 -14.93 7.65 4.93
C THR A 255 -14.75 8.25 3.53
N PHE A 256 -13.74 7.81 2.78
CA PHE A 256 -13.50 8.28 1.41
C PHE A 256 -14.61 7.87 0.43
N MET A 257 -15.26 6.72 0.60
CA MET A 257 -16.43 6.34 -0.20
C MET A 257 -17.59 7.34 -0.08
N ASN A 258 -17.70 8.06 1.05
CA ASN A 258 -18.77 9.04 1.30
C ASN A 258 -18.34 10.50 1.05
N LEU A 259 -17.11 10.76 0.59
CA LEU A 259 -16.68 12.09 0.19
C LEU A 259 -17.11 12.40 -1.25
N HIS A 260 -17.75 13.54 -1.44
CA HIS A 260 -18.11 14.06 -2.76
C HIS A 260 -17.12 15.12 -3.21
N MET A 261 -16.26 14.76 -4.16
CA MET A 261 -15.31 15.70 -4.75
C MET A 261 -14.91 15.32 -6.17
N GLN A 262 -14.50 16.31 -6.95
CA GLN A 262 -13.92 16.14 -8.28
C GLN A 262 -12.69 17.04 -8.41
N SER A 263 -11.54 16.48 -8.78
CA SER A 263 -10.31 17.25 -8.95
C SER A 263 -9.40 16.61 -9.99
N ARG A 264 -9.08 17.37 -11.05
CA ARG A 264 -8.12 16.93 -12.08
C ARG A 264 -6.71 16.79 -11.50
N ALA A 265 -6.33 17.65 -10.57
CA ALA A 265 -5.03 17.62 -9.91
C ALA A 265 -4.85 16.32 -9.10
N ILE A 266 -5.83 15.96 -8.27
CA ILE A 266 -5.81 14.70 -7.50
C ILE A 266 -5.70 13.50 -8.44
N ASN A 267 -6.53 13.47 -9.49
CA ASN A 267 -6.51 12.39 -10.46
C ASN A 267 -5.20 12.27 -11.25
N TYR A 268 -4.46 13.37 -11.38
CA TYR A 268 -3.14 13.38 -12.02
C TYR A 268 -2.06 12.89 -11.05
N ILE A 269 -2.00 13.44 -9.83
CA ILE A 269 -1.03 13.08 -8.79
C ILE A 269 -1.14 11.58 -8.45
N ALA A 270 -2.35 11.07 -8.30
CA ALA A 270 -2.60 9.67 -7.92
C ALA A 270 -2.01 8.64 -8.90
N ARG A 271 -1.72 9.02 -10.16
CA ARG A 271 -1.09 8.13 -11.16
C ARG A 271 0.31 7.69 -10.76
N SER A 272 1.04 8.55 -10.03
CA SER A 272 2.41 8.30 -9.61
C SER A 272 2.49 7.63 -8.23
N ALA A 273 1.37 7.34 -7.58
CA ALA A 273 1.36 6.81 -6.21
C ALA A 273 2.18 5.52 -6.08
N PHE A 274 2.03 4.55 -6.97
CA PHE A 274 2.84 3.32 -6.90
C PHE A 274 4.32 3.55 -7.23
N ALA A 275 4.63 4.51 -8.12
CA ALA A 275 6.01 4.89 -8.43
C ALA A 275 6.76 5.44 -7.22
N VAL A 276 6.07 6.18 -6.34
CA VAL A 276 6.64 6.69 -5.09
C VAL A 276 7.18 5.54 -4.23
N TYR A 277 6.44 4.44 -4.10
CA TYR A 277 6.88 3.26 -3.36
C TYR A 277 8.14 2.63 -3.95
N LEU A 278 8.15 2.39 -5.26
CA LEU A 278 9.28 1.79 -5.96
C LEU A 278 10.54 2.66 -5.91
N LEU A 279 10.36 3.99 -5.89
CA LEU A 279 11.47 4.94 -5.84
C LEU A 279 12.16 4.96 -4.48
N HIS A 280 11.45 5.33 -3.40
CA HIS A 280 12.11 5.57 -2.11
C HIS A 280 12.59 4.29 -1.41
N LYS A 281 11.91 3.15 -1.67
CA LYS A 281 12.22 1.88 -1.03
C LYS A 281 13.10 0.97 -1.91
N SER A 282 13.51 1.44 -3.10
CA SER A 282 14.55 0.77 -3.89
C SER A 282 15.77 0.46 -3.01
N PRO A 283 16.35 -0.77 -3.05
CA PRO A 283 17.38 -1.18 -2.10
C PRO A 283 18.54 -0.19 -1.95
N ILE A 284 19.00 0.37 -3.07
CA ILE A 284 20.12 1.33 -3.10
C ILE A 284 19.72 2.66 -2.46
N ILE A 285 18.60 3.25 -2.91
CA ILE A 285 18.10 4.53 -2.39
C ILE A 285 17.75 4.40 -0.90
N TRP A 286 17.13 3.28 -0.51
CA TRP A 286 16.76 3.02 0.86
C TRP A 286 17.98 2.94 1.78
N THR A 287 18.95 2.11 1.40
CA THR A 287 20.11 1.77 2.25
C THR A 287 21.11 2.91 2.32
N HIS A 288 21.34 3.62 1.21
CA HIS A 288 22.41 4.64 1.14
C HIS A 288 21.91 6.07 1.29
N LEU A 289 20.60 6.34 1.13
CA LEU A 289 20.06 7.70 1.17
C LEU A 289 18.93 7.85 2.19
N MET A 290 17.78 7.18 1.98
CA MET A 290 16.58 7.45 2.78
C MET A 290 16.75 7.10 4.26
N LYS A 291 17.10 5.85 4.58
CA LYS A 291 17.19 5.38 5.97
C LYS A 291 18.29 6.11 6.77
N PRO A 292 19.54 6.26 6.27
CA PRO A 292 20.57 6.98 6.99
C PRO A 292 20.23 8.45 7.23
N THR A 293 19.68 9.13 6.22
CA THR A 293 19.30 10.54 6.33
C THR A 293 18.23 10.75 7.41
N VAL A 294 17.18 9.92 7.39
CA VAL A 294 16.09 10.01 8.38
C VAL A 294 16.59 9.66 9.78
N TYR A 295 17.44 8.65 9.91
CA TYR A 295 18.05 8.29 11.19
C TYR A 295 18.94 9.41 11.74
N GLN A 296 19.76 10.04 10.90
CA GLN A 296 20.59 11.17 11.29
C GLN A 296 19.74 12.35 11.77
N TRP A 297 18.72 12.74 10.99
CA TRP A 297 17.83 13.83 11.38
C TRP A 297 17.12 13.58 12.70
N TRP A 298 16.76 12.32 12.97
CA TRP A 298 16.15 11.94 14.23
C TRP A 298 17.07 12.21 15.44
N GLN A 299 18.38 11.97 15.30
CA GLN A 299 19.37 12.19 16.37
C GLN A 299 19.74 13.67 16.54
N GLU A 300 19.87 14.40 15.43
CA GLU A 300 20.47 15.74 15.43
C GLU A 300 19.47 16.88 15.61
N HIS A 301 18.20 16.67 15.26
CA HIS A 301 17.18 17.73 15.29
C HIS A 301 16.15 17.51 16.38
N SER A 302 15.54 18.60 16.86
CA SER A 302 14.40 18.53 17.76
C SER A 302 13.20 17.85 17.09
N LEU A 303 12.23 17.37 17.90
CA LEU A 303 11.10 16.60 17.37
C LEU A 303 10.24 17.38 16.36
N TRP A 304 10.08 18.70 16.54
CA TRP A 304 9.29 19.52 15.63
C TRP A 304 10.02 19.74 14.30
N GLU A 305 11.33 19.98 14.33
CA GLU A 305 12.19 20.09 13.13
C GLU A 305 12.16 18.78 12.35
N PHE A 306 12.38 17.65 13.03
CA PHE A 306 12.31 16.33 12.44
C PHE A 306 10.95 16.10 11.76
N SER A 307 9.84 16.43 12.43
CA SER A 307 8.49 16.27 11.87
C SER A 307 8.28 17.08 10.59
N LEU A 308 8.78 18.33 10.56
CA LEU A 308 8.70 19.20 9.39
C LEU A 308 9.58 18.66 8.25
N MET A 309 10.80 18.24 8.55
CA MET A 309 11.75 17.70 7.57
C MET A 309 11.27 16.38 6.97
N MET A 310 10.72 15.48 7.80
CA MET A 310 10.09 14.23 7.34
C MET A 310 8.93 14.52 6.40
N THR A 311 8.04 15.45 6.76
CA THR A 311 6.91 15.85 5.91
C THR A 311 7.40 16.44 4.58
N GLY A 312 8.42 17.30 4.63
CA GLY A 312 9.07 17.86 3.46
C GLY A 312 9.67 16.78 2.56
N LEU A 313 10.37 15.79 3.14
CA LEU A 313 10.94 14.66 2.41
C LEU A 313 9.86 13.83 1.71
N MET A 314 8.74 13.55 2.38
CA MET A 314 7.61 12.84 1.77
C MET A 314 7.08 13.56 0.52
N ILE A 315 6.94 14.90 0.59
CA ILE A 315 6.52 15.72 -0.54
C ILE A 315 7.57 15.69 -1.66
N VAL A 316 8.85 15.84 -1.33
CA VAL A 316 9.96 15.81 -2.30
C VAL A 316 9.98 14.47 -3.04
N VAL A 317 9.92 13.35 -2.33
CA VAL A 317 9.88 12.01 -2.96
C VAL A 317 8.69 11.90 -3.92
N TYR A 318 7.52 12.41 -3.52
CA TYR A 318 6.33 12.40 -4.37
C TYR A 318 6.53 13.22 -5.65
N ILE A 319 7.08 14.43 -5.52
CA ILE A 319 7.38 15.32 -6.65
C ILE A 319 8.39 14.67 -7.59
N VAL A 320 9.48 14.10 -7.07
CA VAL A 320 10.49 13.41 -7.89
C VAL A 320 9.87 12.25 -8.66
N ALA A 321 9.04 11.42 -8.01
CA ALA A 321 8.31 10.35 -8.69
C ALA A 321 7.40 10.91 -9.79
N MET A 322 6.69 12.01 -9.55
CA MET A 322 5.83 12.67 -10.54
C MET A 322 6.60 13.26 -11.73
N LEU A 323 7.84 13.72 -11.53
CA LEU A 323 8.69 14.23 -12.60
C LEU A 323 9.25 13.11 -13.48
N ILE A 324 9.53 11.94 -12.90
CA ILE A 324 10.01 10.75 -13.62
C ILE A 324 8.86 10.02 -14.34
N ASP A 325 7.65 10.04 -13.77
CA ASP A 325 6.51 9.25 -14.27
C ASP A 325 6.12 9.50 -15.74
N PRO A 326 6.18 10.71 -16.32
CA PRO A 326 5.95 10.93 -17.76
C PRO A 326 6.87 10.10 -18.65
N LEU A 327 8.17 10.08 -18.36
CA LEU A 327 9.16 9.28 -19.11
C LEU A 327 8.82 7.79 -19.01
N ARG A 328 8.58 7.31 -17.79
CA ARG A 328 8.17 5.92 -17.55
C ARG A 328 6.91 5.56 -18.34
N ARG A 329 5.87 6.39 -18.32
CA ARG A 329 4.61 6.15 -19.03
C ARG A 329 4.81 6.05 -20.53
N MET A 330 5.58 6.98 -21.11
CA MET A 330 5.94 6.96 -22.53
C MET A 330 6.63 5.64 -22.91
N LEU A 331 7.65 5.22 -22.16
CA LEU A 331 8.35 3.96 -22.43
C LEU A 331 7.46 2.73 -22.21
N SER A 332 6.58 2.77 -21.21
CA SER A 332 5.61 1.70 -20.94
C SER A 332 4.62 1.53 -22.09
N ASP A 333 4.11 2.63 -22.65
CA ASP A 333 3.18 2.59 -23.77
C ASP A 333 3.83 1.98 -25.02
N ILE A 334 5.09 2.34 -25.30
CA ILE A 334 5.88 1.73 -26.38
C ILE A 334 6.03 0.22 -26.15
N PHE A 335 6.53 -0.19 -24.98
CA PHE A 335 6.72 -1.58 -24.61
C PHE A 335 5.43 -2.41 -24.72
N ILE A 336 4.34 -1.92 -24.14
CA ILE A 336 3.04 -2.60 -24.16
C ILE A 336 2.52 -2.73 -25.59
N SER A 337 2.70 -1.72 -26.44
CA SER A 337 2.26 -1.77 -27.83
C SER A 337 2.96 -2.89 -28.61
N THR A 338 4.24 -3.11 -28.35
CA THR A 338 5.02 -4.21 -28.94
C THR A 338 4.56 -5.58 -28.44
N VAL A 339 4.44 -5.74 -27.12
CA VAL A 339 3.99 -7.00 -26.52
C VAL A 339 2.59 -7.37 -27.01
N THR A 340 1.65 -6.43 -27.00
CA THR A 340 0.26 -6.71 -27.40
C THR A 340 0.08 -6.99 -28.89
N LYS A 341 0.96 -6.48 -29.76
CA LYS A 341 0.98 -6.86 -31.19
C LYS A 341 1.40 -8.31 -31.38
N SER A 342 2.44 -8.78 -30.67
CA SER A 342 2.92 -10.17 -30.79
C SER A 342 1.82 -11.21 -30.49
N PHE A 343 1.07 -11.03 -29.41
CA PHE A 343 -0.05 -11.92 -29.04
C PHE A 343 -1.25 -11.89 -30.00
N ARG A 344 -1.41 -10.84 -30.82
CA ARG A 344 -2.49 -10.80 -31.82
C ARG A 344 -2.13 -11.56 -33.08
N HIS A 345 -0.84 -11.67 -33.40
CA HIS A 345 -0.38 -12.44 -34.55
C HIS A 345 -0.40 -13.95 -34.27
N GLU A 346 -0.10 -14.39 -33.05
CA GLU A 346 -0.16 -15.81 -32.66
C GLU A 346 -1.57 -16.42 -32.58
N HIS A 347 -2.63 -15.60 -32.57
CA HIS A 347 -4.03 -16.07 -32.57
C HIS A 347 -4.73 -15.87 -33.92
N ALA A 348 -4.01 -15.43 -34.94
CA ALA A 348 -4.50 -15.26 -36.32
C ALA A 348 -3.98 -16.36 -37.27
N GLU A 349 -3.11 -17.24 -36.78
CA GLU A 349 -2.73 -18.52 -37.38
C GLU A 349 -3.44 -19.66 -36.62
#